data_AF-A0A7W7CGX9-F1
#
_entry.id   AF-A0A7W7CGX9-F1
#
_cell.length_a   1.000
_cell.length_b   1.000
_cell.length_c   1.000
_cell.angle_alpha   90.00
_cell.angle_beta   90.00
_cell.angle_gamma   90.00
#
_symmetry.space_group_name_H-M   'P 1'
#
loop_
_entity.id
_entity.type
_entity.pdbx_description
1 polymer ?
#
loop_
_entity_poly.entity_id
_entity_poly.type
_entity_poly.pdbx_seq_one_letter_code
_entity_poly.pdbx_strand_id
1 'polypeptide(L)'
;MTAQEPDEVLFEGKGFVVTAVDGTGLFDPAAHGLEPRSISTSCYHGHIGHYAVLAQRLTLRDLQLGSAAEPPPLGAVRPRLTEDESWHYRGLALPIAFTGRLLIGRGDIPDRPYLNMGFRPAWMFLDVRELTFQAGALLSATDCSAALAQARPDIAATATRPAPGQEMRDWIDRTFSLSYDYSWPGRPG
;
A
#
# COMPACT_ATOMS: atom_id res chain seq x y z
N MET A 1 -14.45 12.36 -3.65
CA MET A 1 -13.11 11.89 -3.25
C MET A 1 -12.65 10.90 -4.30
N THR A 2 -11.34 10.84 -4.55
CA THR A 2 -10.69 9.95 -5.52
C THR A 2 -9.99 8.83 -4.73
N ALA A 3 -9.82 7.65 -5.34
CA ALA A 3 -9.07 6.56 -4.72
C ALA A 3 -7.60 6.98 -4.53
N GLN A 4 -7.02 6.57 -3.40
CA GLN A 4 -5.63 6.83 -3.06
C GLN A 4 -4.71 5.89 -3.84
N GLU A 5 -3.65 6.42 -4.40
CA GLU A 5 -2.58 5.66 -5.04
C GLU A 5 -1.81 4.87 -3.98
N PRO A 6 -1.78 3.53 -4.10
CA PRO A 6 -1.13 2.67 -3.13
C PRO A 6 0.37 2.55 -3.39
N ASP A 7 1.11 2.24 -2.34
CA ASP A 7 2.44 1.66 -2.48
C ASP A 7 2.37 0.34 -3.28
N GLU A 8 3.48 -0.01 -3.93
CA GLU A 8 3.58 -1.20 -4.78
C GLU A 8 4.71 -2.11 -4.35
N VAL A 9 4.54 -3.42 -4.53
CA VAL A 9 5.56 -4.44 -4.28
C VAL A 9 5.74 -5.30 -5.52
N LEU A 10 6.97 -5.35 -6.05
CA LEU A 10 7.39 -6.36 -7.01
C LEU A 10 7.74 -7.66 -6.25
N PHE A 11 6.89 -8.66 -6.37
CA PHE A 11 7.05 -9.98 -5.75
C PHE A 11 6.98 -11.07 -6.82
N GLU A 12 7.95 -11.98 -6.84
CA GLU A 12 8.04 -13.08 -7.85
C GLU A 12 7.90 -12.61 -9.31
N GLY A 13 8.49 -11.44 -9.62
CA GLY A 13 8.43 -10.85 -10.96
C GLY A 13 7.09 -10.20 -11.34
N LYS A 14 6.16 -10.10 -10.39
CA LYS A 14 4.82 -9.54 -10.57
C LYS A 14 4.63 -8.31 -9.69
N GLY A 15 4.05 -7.24 -10.24
CA GLY A 15 3.65 -6.06 -9.45
C GLY A 15 2.34 -6.30 -8.73
N PHE A 16 2.31 -5.98 -7.44
CA PHE A 16 1.14 -5.98 -6.58
C PHE A 16 1.01 -4.61 -5.91
N VAL A 17 -0.20 -4.21 -5.58
CA VAL A 17 -0.43 -3.04 -4.73
C VAL A 17 -0.48 -3.47 -3.26
N VAL A 18 -0.02 -2.63 -2.34
CA VAL A 18 -0.18 -2.83 -0.90
C VAL A 18 -1.62 -2.52 -0.52
N THR A 19 -2.29 -3.48 0.10
CA THR A 19 -3.69 -3.36 0.51
C THR A 19 -3.85 -3.35 2.02
N ALA A 20 -2.87 -3.87 2.77
CA ALA A 20 -2.80 -3.73 4.22
C ALA A 20 -1.37 -3.83 4.75
N VAL A 21 -1.12 -3.17 5.88
CA VAL A 21 0.15 -3.20 6.62
C VAL A 21 -0.17 -3.46 8.09
N ASP A 22 0.55 -4.40 8.70
CA ASP A 22 0.55 -4.63 10.15
C ASP A 22 1.98 -4.89 10.61
N GLY A 23 2.60 -3.90 11.24
CA GLY A 23 4.00 -4.00 11.66
C GLY A 23 4.68 -2.65 11.79
N THR A 24 6.00 -2.67 11.87
CA THR A 24 6.83 -1.48 12.04
C THR A 24 8.06 -1.52 11.12
N GLY A 25 8.64 -0.35 10.86
CA GLY A 25 9.87 -0.23 10.06
C GLY A 25 9.64 -0.30 8.55
N LEU A 26 8.41 -0.05 8.07
CA LEU A 26 8.19 0.31 6.67
C LEU A 26 8.77 1.71 6.42
N PHE A 27 8.97 2.08 5.15
CA PHE A 27 9.57 3.38 4.84
C PHE A 27 8.72 4.53 5.38
N ASP A 28 9.35 5.42 6.13
CA ASP A 28 8.74 6.66 6.63
C ASP A 28 9.56 7.84 6.07
N PRO A 29 9.02 8.65 5.15
CA PRO A 29 9.73 9.80 4.61
C PRO A 29 10.25 10.75 5.71
N ALA A 30 9.50 10.94 6.80
CA ALA A 30 9.88 11.86 7.88
C ALA A 30 11.15 11.40 8.60
N ALA A 31 11.34 10.08 8.76
CA ALA A 31 12.57 9.50 9.32
C ALA A 31 13.82 9.77 8.46
N HIS A 32 13.63 10.20 7.20
CA HIS A 32 14.69 10.57 6.27
C HIS A 32 14.78 12.08 6.02
N GLY A 33 14.10 12.91 6.83
CA GLY A 33 14.09 14.37 6.67
C GLY A 33 13.32 14.84 5.43
N LEU A 34 12.39 14.01 4.94
CA LEU A 34 11.49 14.37 3.85
C LEU A 34 10.15 14.84 4.43
N GLU A 35 9.56 15.85 3.81
CA GLU A 35 8.24 16.38 4.18
C GLU A 35 7.27 16.19 3.00
N PRO A 36 6.58 15.04 2.90
CA PRO A 36 5.64 14.77 1.83
C PRO A 36 4.53 15.82 1.78
N ARG A 37 4.23 16.29 0.58
CA ARG A 37 3.06 17.09 0.26
C ARG A 37 2.18 16.32 -0.72
N SER A 38 0.87 16.55 -0.65
CA SER A 38 -0.09 15.97 -1.59
C SER A 38 0.41 16.18 -3.03
N ILE A 39 0.55 15.09 -3.80
CA ILE A 39 0.96 15.15 -5.21
C ILE A 39 -0.26 15.52 -6.07
N SER A 40 -1.40 14.92 -5.76
CA SER A 40 -2.66 15.09 -6.49
C SER A 40 -3.85 14.79 -5.56
N THR A 41 -5.08 14.85 -6.08
CA THR A 41 -6.27 14.38 -5.35
C THR A 41 -6.35 12.84 -5.23
N SER A 42 -5.53 12.10 -5.98
CA SER A 42 -5.34 10.65 -5.84
C SER A 42 -4.15 10.30 -4.96
N CYS A 43 -3.33 11.26 -4.50
CA CYS A 43 -2.23 10.99 -3.58
C CYS A 43 -2.12 12.06 -2.49
N TYR A 44 -3.02 11.98 -1.50
CA TYR A 44 -3.09 12.89 -0.37
C TYR A 44 -1.92 12.71 0.61
N HIS A 45 -1.47 11.47 0.80
CA HIS A 45 -0.35 11.14 1.68
C HIS A 45 1.01 11.58 1.11
N GLY A 46 1.03 12.05 -0.14
CA GLY A 46 2.13 12.81 -0.73
C GLY A 46 3.36 12.02 -1.13
N HIS A 47 3.31 10.69 -1.04
CA HIS A 47 4.37 9.82 -1.52
C HIS A 47 3.83 8.47 -1.97
N ILE A 48 4.61 7.79 -2.80
CA ILE A 48 4.34 6.42 -3.27
C ILE A 48 5.67 5.66 -3.24
N GLY A 49 5.71 4.60 -2.44
CA GLY A 49 6.84 3.68 -2.37
C GLY A 49 6.70 2.53 -3.36
N HIS A 50 7.72 2.32 -4.20
CA HIS A 50 7.81 1.13 -5.04
C HIS A 50 8.88 0.20 -4.47
N TYR A 51 8.43 -0.87 -3.84
CA TYR A 51 9.26 -1.88 -3.21
C TYR A 51 9.47 -3.08 -4.12
N ALA A 52 10.46 -3.90 -3.78
CA ALA A 52 10.65 -5.22 -4.35
C ALA A 52 11.12 -6.19 -3.26
N VAL A 53 10.70 -7.45 -3.38
CA VAL A 53 11.31 -8.55 -2.63
C VAL A 53 12.43 -9.14 -3.49
N LEU A 54 13.67 -8.77 -3.17
CA LEU A 54 14.87 -9.20 -3.89
C LEU A 54 15.71 -10.07 -2.96
N ALA A 55 16.10 -11.27 -3.42
CA ALA A 55 16.87 -12.22 -2.62
C ALA A 55 16.27 -12.41 -1.19
N GLN A 56 14.94 -12.58 -1.12
CA GLN A 56 14.18 -12.73 0.13
C GLN A 56 14.26 -11.51 1.07
N ARG A 57 14.54 -10.30 0.56
CA ARG A 57 14.56 -9.06 1.35
C ARG A 57 13.69 -7.96 0.75
N LEU A 58 12.97 -7.25 1.61
CA LEU A 58 12.21 -6.06 1.23
C LEU A 58 13.17 -4.89 0.97
N THR A 59 13.06 -4.29 -0.20
CA THR A 59 13.90 -3.19 -0.66
C THR A 59 13.02 -2.11 -1.29
N LEU A 60 13.18 -0.86 -0.89
CA LEU A 60 12.60 0.28 -1.60
C LEU A 60 13.45 0.56 -2.85
N ARG A 61 12.86 0.41 -4.03
CA ARG A 61 13.55 0.63 -5.30
C ARG A 61 13.42 2.05 -5.76
N ASP A 62 12.20 2.56 -5.74
CA ASP A 62 11.87 3.90 -6.22
C ASP A 62 10.91 4.58 -5.23
N LEU A 63 11.00 5.90 -5.15
CA LEU A 63 10.11 6.72 -4.33
C LEU A 63 9.63 7.90 -5.18
N GLN A 64 8.32 8.05 -5.27
CA GLN A 64 7.70 9.28 -5.74
C GLN A 64 7.29 10.13 -4.54
N LEU A 65 7.58 11.42 -4.58
CA LEU A 65 7.38 12.35 -3.48
C LEU A 65 6.85 13.69 -3.98
N GLY A 66 5.74 14.16 -3.42
CA GLY A 66 5.32 15.54 -3.57
C GLY A 66 6.12 16.42 -2.62
N SER A 67 6.74 17.48 -3.16
CA SER A 67 7.49 18.46 -2.37
C SER A 67 7.50 19.79 -3.12
N ALA A 68 7.42 20.90 -2.38
CA ALA A 68 7.44 22.24 -2.97
C ALA A 68 8.84 22.68 -3.46
N ALA A 69 9.89 22.06 -2.93
CA ALA A 69 11.27 22.31 -3.29
C ALA A 69 12.00 20.98 -3.49
N GLU A 70 13.19 21.02 -4.09
CA GLU A 70 14.05 19.85 -4.25
C GLU A 70 14.31 19.19 -2.88
N PRO A 71 13.87 17.94 -2.67
CA PRO A 71 14.07 17.26 -1.41
C PRO A 71 15.54 16.78 -1.28
N PRO A 72 16.02 16.53 -0.05
CA PRO A 72 17.40 16.08 0.15
C PRO A 72 17.67 14.70 -0.48
N PRO A 73 18.91 14.41 -0.92
CA PRO A 73 19.24 13.09 -1.45
C PRO A 73 18.97 11.96 -0.45
N LEU A 74 18.51 10.82 -0.94
CA LEU A 74 18.39 9.59 -0.16
C LEU A 74 19.61 8.71 -0.42
N GLY A 75 20.55 8.70 0.52
CA GLY A 75 21.85 8.06 0.35
C GLY A 75 22.63 8.69 -0.80
N ALA A 76 22.96 7.90 -1.83
CA ALA A 76 23.66 8.38 -3.02
C ALA A 76 22.72 8.86 -4.15
N VAL A 77 21.40 8.68 -4.01
CA VAL A 77 20.43 8.97 -5.06
C VAL A 77 19.84 10.36 -4.86
N ARG A 78 19.95 11.19 -5.91
CA ARG A 78 19.30 12.50 -5.97
C ARG A 78 17.91 12.38 -6.59
N PRO A 79 16.94 13.15 -6.11
CA PRO A 79 15.63 13.20 -6.72
C PRO A 79 15.70 13.86 -8.10
N ARG A 80 14.73 13.56 -8.97
CA ARG A 80 14.53 14.25 -10.25
C ARG A 80 13.09 14.70 -10.35
N LEU A 81 12.88 15.95 -10.73
CA LEU A 81 11.55 16.46 -11.03
C LEU A 81 11.03 15.80 -12.32
N THR A 82 9.79 15.36 -12.29
CA THR A 82 9.08 14.75 -13.44
C THR A 82 7.98 15.68 -13.98
N GLU A 83 7.41 15.31 -15.12
CA GLU A 83 6.38 16.10 -15.81
C GLU A 83 5.08 16.26 -15.00
N ASP A 84 4.83 15.35 -14.06
CA ASP A 84 3.70 15.38 -13.11
C ASP A 84 3.96 16.26 -11.87
N GLU A 85 4.99 17.12 -11.92
CA GLU A 85 5.41 18.04 -10.86
C GLU A 85 5.76 17.35 -9.53
N SER A 86 6.09 16.06 -9.56
CA SER A 86 6.57 15.30 -8.41
C SER A 86 8.07 14.99 -8.49
N TRP A 87 8.68 14.65 -7.35
CA TRP A 87 10.08 14.30 -7.25
C TRP A 87 10.26 12.78 -7.20
N HIS A 88 11.07 12.25 -8.11
CA HIS A 88 11.31 10.82 -8.24
C HIS A 88 12.74 10.48 -7.83
N TYR A 89 12.86 9.60 -6.84
CA TYR A 89 14.09 8.87 -6.57
C TYR A 89 14.01 7.53 -7.30
N ARG A 90 14.96 7.28 -8.21
CA ARG A 90 15.02 6.01 -8.96
C ARG A 90 16.27 5.24 -8.61
N GLY A 91 16.14 3.94 -8.39
CA GLY A 91 17.26 3.05 -8.11
C GLY A 91 17.89 3.24 -6.73
N LEU A 92 17.08 3.48 -5.70
CA LEU A 92 17.52 3.64 -4.30
C LEU A 92 18.22 2.40 -3.74
N ALA A 93 17.72 1.21 -4.10
CA ALA A 93 18.16 -0.06 -3.54
C ALA A 93 18.25 -0.03 -2.00
N LEU A 94 17.33 0.68 -1.34
CA LEU A 94 17.34 0.93 0.11
C LEU A 94 16.74 -0.28 0.84
N PRO A 95 17.52 -1.02 1.67
CA PRO A 95 16.97 -2.12 2.44
C PRO A 95 15.97 -1.62 3.48
N ILE A 96 14.80 -2.24 3.55
CA ILE A 96 13.74 -1.86 4.48
C ILE A 96 13.68 -2.88 5.61
N ALA A 97 13.91 -2.45 6.84
CA ALA A 97 13.95 -3.31 8.03
C ALA A 97 12.55 -3.65 8.58
N PHE A 98 11.56 -3.77 7.70
CA PHE A 98 10.18 -4.02 8.08
C PHE A 98 10.04 -5.34 8.85
N THR A 99 9.29 -5.30 9.95
CA THR A 99 8.92 -6.47 10.74
C THR A 99 7.41 -6.46 10.91
N GLY A 100 6.75 -7.52 10.44
CA GLY A 100 5.30 -7.62 10.41
C GLY A 100 4.78 -8.27 9.14
N ARG A 101 3.55 -7.94 8.76
CA ARG A 101 2.81 -8.53 7.65
C ARG A 101 2.39 -7.45 6.65
N LEU A 102 2.52 -7.78 5.36
CA LEU A 102 1.98 -7.01 4.25
C LEU A 102 0.97 -7.87 3.51
N LEU A 103 -0.22 -7.33 3.27
CA LEU A 103 -1.19 -7.91 2.35
C LEU A 103 -1.07 -7.17 1.01
N ILE A 104 -0.81 -7.93 -0.05
CA ILE A 104 -0.60 -7.38 -1.39
C ILE A 104 -1.57 -8.01 -2.38
N GLY A 105 -2.13 -7.19 -3.28
CA GLY A 105 -3.18 -7.58 -4.21
C GLY A 105 -2.82 -7.28 -5.67
N ARG A 106 -3.20 -8.17 -6.58
CA ARG A 106 -3.06 -7.99 -8.02
C ARG A 106 -4.27 -8.55 -8.77
N GLY A 107 -4.59 -7.89 -9.88
CA GLY A 107 -5.63 -8.33 -10.81
C GLY A 107 -7.00 -7.95 -10.28
N ASP A 108 -7.70 -7.10 -11.02
CA ASP A 108 -9.01 -6.63 -10.63
C ASP A 108 -10.05 -7.76 -10.79
N ILE A 109 -10.97 -7.88 -9.84
CA ILE A 109 -12.13 -8.76 -10.01
C ILE A 109 -13.12 -8.17 -11.03
N PRO A 110 -13.76 -9.00 -11.87
CA PRO A 110 -14.90 -8.59 -12.69
C PRO A 110 -16.06 -8.11 -11.81
N ASP A 111 -16.85 -7.15 -12.32
CA ASP A 111 -18.07 -6.62 -11.68
C ASP A 111 -17.90 -6.14 -10.24
N ARG A 112 -16.67 -5.68 -9.91
CA ARG A 112 -16.36 -5.17 -8.57
C ARG A 112 -17.28 -3.99 -8.21
N PRO A 113 -17.71 -3.89 -6.95
CA PRO A 113 -18.41 -2.70 -6.50
C PRO A 113 -17.52 -1.47 -6.67
N TYR A 114 -18.15 -0.36 -7.02
CA TYR A 114 -17.46 0.90 -7.21
C TYR A 114 -17.07 1.50 -5.86
N LEU A 115 -15.76 1.67 -5.64
CA LEU A 115 -15.19 2.38 -4.50
C LEU A 115 -14.29 3.51 -5.02
N ASN A 116 -14.72 4.75 -4.83
CA ASN A 116 -14.01 5.94 -5.30
C ASN A 116 -13.13 6.59 -4.22
N MET A 117 -12.84 5.91 -3.10
CA MET A 117 -12.21 6.56 -1.96
C MET A 117 -11.33 5.60 -1.18
N GLY A 118 -10.22 6.13 -0.66
CA GLY A 118 -9.28 5.37 0.15
C GLY A 118 -8.41 4.44 -0.68
N PHE A 119 -7.69 3.55 0.01
CA PHE A 119 -6.92 2.51 -0.63
C PHE A 119 -7.85 1.39 -1.12
N ARG A 120 -7.45 0.69 -2.18
CA ARG A 120 -8.20 -0.48 -2.64
C ARG A 120 -7.96 -1.66 -1.68
N PRO A 121 -9.00 -2.19 -1.01
CA PRO A 121 -8.85 -3.31 -0.09
C PRO A 121 -8.61 -4.64 -0.83
N ALA A 122 -8.04 -5.62 -0.14
CA ALA A 122 -7.61 -6.91 -0.70
C ALA A 122 -8.74 -7.68 -1.39
N TRP A 123 -9.97 -7.61 -0.86
CA TRP A 123 -11.12 -8.32 -1.41
C TRP A 123 -11.51 -7.87 -2.83
N MET A 124 -10.97 -6.75 -3.32
CA MET A 124 -11.14 -6.27 -4.70
C MET A 124 -10.19 -6.93 -5.71
N PHE A 125 -9.27 -7.79 -5.27
CA PHE A 125 -8.26 -8.43 -6.11
C PHE A 125 -8.47 -9.94 -6.28
N LEU A 126 -7.92 -10.48 -7.37
CA LEU A 126 -7.97 -11.89 -7.74
C LEU A 126 -6.82 -12.69 -7.12
N ASP A 127 -5.60 -12.15 -7.18
CA ASP A 127 -4.38 -12.75 -6.63
C ASP A 127 -3.96 -11.93 -5.40
N VAL A 128 -4.04 -12.56 -4.23
CA VAL A 128 -3.71 -11.92 -2.95
C VAL A 128 -2.70 -12.75 -2.19
N ARG A 129 -1.59 -12.10 -1.82
CA ARG A 129 -0.51 -12.70 -1.04
C ARG A 129 -0.37 -12.00 0.29
N GLU A 130 -0.18 -12.77 1.35
CA GLU A 130 0.29 -12.25 2.62
C GLU A 130 1.78 -12.55 2.76
N LEU A 131 2.58 -11.51 2.93
CA LEU A 131 4.02 -11.59 3.12
C LEU A 131 4.37 -11.25 4.56
N THR A 132 5.07 -12.15 5.25
CA THR A 132 5.54 -11.92 6.62
C THR A 132 7.04 -11.66 6.61
N PHE A 133 7.48 -10.60 7.27
CA PHE A 133 8.87 -10.18 7.34
C PHE A 133 9.38 -10.09 8.77
N GLN A 134 10.69 -10.31 8.94
CA GLN A 134 11.44 -9.99 10.14
C GLN A 134 12.72 -9.26 9.76
N ALA A 135 12.87 -8.02 10.24
CA ALA A 135 14.00 -7.14 9.92
C ALA A 135 14.30 -7.06 8.40
N GLY A 136 13.23 -7.00 7.62
CA GLY A 136 13.27 -6.94 6.16
C GLY A 136 13.45 -8.29 5.46
N ALA A 137 13.72 -9.38 6.16
CA ALA A 137 13.83 -10.72 5.57
C ALA A 137 12.44 -11.36 5.45
N LEU A 138 12.11 -11.87 4.26
CA LEU A 138 10.86 -12.60 4.02
C LEU A 138 10.91 -13.94 4.75
N LEU A 139 9.94 -14.17 5.64
CA LEU A 139 9.79 -15.43 6.38
C LEU A 139 8.79 -16.37 5.72
N SER A 140 7.68 -15.82 5.23
CA SER A 140 6.63 -16.60 4.56
C SER A 140 5.87 -15.76 3.54
N ALA A 141 5.36 -16.43 2.51
CA ALA A 141 4.44 -15.88 1.54
C ALA A 141 3.25 -16.83 1.39
N THR A 142 2.08 -16.41 1.87
CA THR A 142 0.86 -17.24 1.88
C THR A 142 -0.07 -16.79 0.77
N ASP A 143 -0.61 -17.75 0.00
CA ASP A 143 -1.70 -17.49 -0.93
C ASP A 143 -3.01 -17.32 -0.16
N CYS A 144 -3.60 -16.13 -0.22
CA CYS A 144 -4.86 -15.82 0.45
C CYS A 144 -6.04 -15.74 -0.53
N SER A 145 -5.80 -15.96 -1.82
CA SER A 145 -6.76 -15.69 -2.90
C SER A 145 -8.05 -16.48 -2.74
N ALA A 146 -7.96 -17.77 -2.41
CA ALA A 146 -9.13 -18.64 -2.25
C ALA A 146 -9.97 -18.25 -1.02
N ALA A 147 -9.32 -17.97 0.11
CA ALA A 147 -10.00 -17.57 1.33
C ALA A 147 -10.70 -16.21 1.17
N LEU A 148 -10.04 -15.24 0.53
CA LEU A 148 -10.67 -13.96 0.18
C LEU A 148 -11.81 -14.12 -0.81
N ALA A 149 -11.66 -14.98 -1.83
CA ALA A 149 -12.73 -15.24 -2.79
C ALA A 149 -13.99 -15.80 -2.12
N GLN A 150 -13.85 -16.66 -1.10
CA GLN A 150 -14.97 -17.19 -0.33
C GLN A 150 -15.65 -16.11 0.54
N ALA A 151 -14.88 -15.25 1.21
CA ALA A 151 -15.43 -14.20 2.08
C ALA A 151 -15.96 -12.97 1.33
N ARG A 152 -15.55 -12.78 0.06
CA ARG A 152 -15.81 -11.57 -0.73
C ARG A 152 -17.30 -11.18 -0.82
N PRO A 153 -18.27 -12.08 -1.05
CA PRO A 153 -19.68 -11.68 -1.18
C PRO A 153 -20.20 -10.98 0.08
N ASP A 154 -19.87 -11.51 1.25
CA ASP A 154 -20.31 -10.99 2.54
C ASP A 154 -19.63 -9.65 2.86
N ILE A 155 -18.34 -9.54 2.54
CA ILE A 155 -17.58 -8.30 2.69
C ILE A 155 -18.13 -7.21 1.75
N ALA A 156 -18.37 -7.51 0.48
CA ALA A 156 -18.88 -6.54 -0.49
C ALA A 156 -20.26 -5.97 -0.12
N ALA A 157 -21.10 -6.80 0.52
CA ALA A 157 -22.43 -6.39 1.00
C ALA A 157 -22.37 -5.38 2.16
N THR A 158 -21.26 -5.33 2.92
CA THR A 158 -21.18 -4.59 4.19
C THR A 158 -20.10 -3.49 4.19
N ALA A 159 -18.97 -3.70 3.53
CA ALA A 159 -17.81 -2.82 3.59
C ALA A 159 -17.87 -1.61 2.64
N THR A 160 -18.79 -1.62 1.67
CA THR A 160 -18.88 -0.61 0.61
C THR A 160 -19.51 0.71 1.04
N ARG A 161 -20.09 0.77 2.25
CA ARG A 161 -20.71 1.96 2.84
C ARG A 161 -20.54 1.93 4.37
N PRO A 162 -20.76 3.05 5.07
CA PRO A 162 -20.82 3.05 6.53
C PRO A 162 -21.86 2.07 7.04
N ALA A 163 -21.56 1.39 8.15
CA ALA A 163 -22.53 0.56 8.83
C ALA A 163 -23.68 1.43 9.41
N PRO A 164 -24.89 0.88 9.62
CA PRO A 164 -25.96 1.62 10.28
C PRO A 164 -25.52 2.19 11.64
N GLY A 165 -25.65 3.51 11.81
CA GLY A 165 -25.23 4.21 13.03
C GLY A 165 -23.72 4.50 13.13
N GLN A 166 -22.91 4.11 12.14
CA GLN A 166 -21.51 4.51 12.06
C GLN A 166 -21.40 5.95 11.53
N GLU A 167 -20.58 6.76 12.18
CA GLU A 167 -20.23 8.08 11.69
C GLU A 167 -19.51 8.01 10.35
N MET A 168 -19.90 8.87 9.40
CA MET A 168 -19.31 8.89 8.05
C MET A 168 -17.80 9.14 8.11
N ARG A 169 -17.35 9.97 9.05
CA ARG A 169 -15.93 10.29 9.23
C ARG A 169 -15.11 9.05 9.58
N ASP A 170 -15.58 8.24 10.50
CA ASP A 170 -14.89 7.02 10.92
C ASP A 170 -14.80 6.01 9.78
N TRP A 171 -15.86 5.92 8.96
CA TRP A 171 -15.82 5.07 7.76
C TRP A 171 -14.79 5.57 6.76
N ILE A 172 -14.72 6.88 6.51
CA ILE A 172 -13.70 7.50 5.65
C ILE A 172 -12.30 7.21 6.20
N ASP A 173 -12.04 7.51 7.46
CA ASP A 173 -10.70 7.32 8.05
C ASP A 173 -10.26 5.85 7.97
N ARG A 174 -11.21 4.91 8.12
CA ARG A 174 -10.94 3.48 7.92
C ARG A 174 -10.52 3.15 6.48
N THR A 175 -11.08 3.77 5.44
CA THR A 175 -10.69 3.45 4.05
C THR A 175 -9.28 3.94 3.69
N PHE A 176 -8.74 4.90 4.44
CA PHE A 176 -7.37 5.42 4.28
C PHE A 176 -6.37 4.77 5.25
N SER A 177 -6.77 3.76 6.03
CA SER A 177 -5.94 3.23 7.13
C SER A 177 -4.87 2.22 6.73
N LEU A 178 -4.96 1.61 5.54
CA LEU A 178 -4.19 0.39 5.19
C LEU A 178 -4.27 -0.71 6.27
N SER A 179 -5.36 -0.78 7.04
CA SER A 179 -5.53 -1.81 8.06
C SER A 179 -6.02 -3.12 7.46
N TYR A 180 -5.64 -4.23 8.10
CA TYR A 180 -6.19 -5.55 7.80
C TYR A 180 -7.71 -5.59 8.00
N ASP A 181 -8.23 -4.95 9.04
CA ASP A 181 -9.68 -4.91 9.31
C ASP A 181 -10.48 -4.22 8.21
N TYR A 182 -9.89 -3.25 7.51
CA TYR A 182 -10.50 -2.66 6.32
C TYR A 182 -10.32 -3.54 5.09
N SER A 183 -9.11 -4.09 4.91
CA SER A 183 -8.71 -4.79 3.69
C SER A 183 -9.31 -6.20 3.56
N TRP A 184 -9.47 -6.88 4.70
CA TRP A 184 -10.06 -8.20 4.84
C TRP A 184 -10.81 -8.30 6.20
N PRO A 185 -11.99 -7.68 6.31
CA PRO A 185 -12.78 -7.70 7.53
C PRO A 185 -13.16 -9.14 7.94
N GLY A 186 -13.14 -9.43 9.25
CA GLY A 186 -13.60 -10.70 9.79
C GLY A 186 -12.69 -11.90 9.51
N ARG A 187 -11.44 -11.65 9.10
CA ARG A 187 -10.44 -12.72 8.95
C ARG A 187 -10.23 -13.45 10.29
N PRO A 188 -10.21 -14.80 10.31
CA PRO A 188 -9.82 -15.54 11.49
C PRO A 188 -8.34 -15.27 11.82
N GLY A 189 -8.08 -14.95 13.10
CA GLY A 189 -6.74 -14.65 13.64
C GLY A 189 -5.79 -15.84 13.59
#